data_AF-A0A4Q2S562-F1
#
_entry.id   AF-A0A4Q2S562-F1
#
_cell.length_a   1.000
_cell.length_b   1.000
_cell.length_c   1.000
_cell.angle_alpha   90.00
_cell.angle_beta   90.00
_cell.angle_gamma   90.00
#
_symmetry.space_group_name_H-M   'P 1'
#
loop_
_entity.id
_entity.type
_entity.pdbx_description
1 polymer ?
#
loop_
_entity_poly.entity_id
_entity_poly.type
_entity_poly.pdbx_seq_one_letter_code
_entity_poly.pdbx_strand_id
1 'polypeptide(L)'
;MTDSSSDTSTDTSTDTSSDPDVQVSGSGGTMTRLVGEAQPREVDLSPLAPLRQAEGDGPWSAAGTAPFLPVGAVVQWRYGRRCDPMRVVRDDERGLVAWLAADTEILATAPEDGRALRDLPLAERFTGTRVPTIGAWFGGGVLRIAPTDRPWSVWLFWEDGELDGHYVNLELPHRRHGEETNTRDLVLDLWLDSSGEAWLKDADELTAAESTGVYTAAQADEVRAIAEWARAELVEGRAWPLDEEWLTWRPPADWSTPPLPDTPLVREARRTTLPG
;
A
#
# COMPACT_ATOMS: atom_id res chain seq x y z
N MET A 1 5.60 -14.70 -74.01
CA MET A 1 6.38 -15.32 -72.91
C MET A 1 7.45 -14.32 -72.51
N THR A 2 7.14 -13.49 -71.52
CA THR A 2 8.09 -12.61 -70.85
C THR A 2 7.77 -12.71 -69.37
N ASP A 3 8.76 -13.19 -68.64
CA ASP A 3 8.79 -13.50 -67.24
C ASP A 3 8.73 -12.22 -66.40
N SER A 4 8.05 -12.25 -65.25
CA SER A 4 8.09 -11.17 -64.27
C SER A 4 8.07 -11.77 -62.88
N SER A 5 9.27 -11.91 -62.33
CA SER A 5 9.55 -12.24 -60.94
C SER A 5 8.86 -11.26 -60.01
N SER A 6 8.14 -11.78 -59.01
CA SER A 6 7.66 -11.03 -57.85
C SER A 6 8.38 -11.56 -56.62
N ASP A 7 9.33 -10.78 -56.13
CA ASP A 7 10.02 -10.98 -54.86
C ASP A 7 9.02 -10.87 -53.71
N THR A 8 8.84 -11.95 -52.97
CA THR A 8 8.08 -11.93 -51.71
C THR A 8 9.06 -11.60 -50.59
N SER A 9 9.16 -10.31 -50.25
CA SER A 9 9.78 -9.88 -49.00
C SER A 9 8.97 -10.42 -47.83
N THR A 10 9.55 -11.36 -47.10
CA THR A 10 8.98 -11.87 -45.85
C THR A 10 9.35 -10.88 -44.74
N ASP A 11 8.42 -9.98 -44.44
CA ASP A 11 8.52 -9.06 -43.32
C ASP A 11 8.39 -9.87 -42.02
N THR A 12 9.53 -10.11 -41.36
CA THR A 12 9.58 -10.75 -40.05
C THR A 12 9.28 -9.66 -39.03
N SER A 13 7.98 -9.39 -38.81
CA SER A 13 7.55 -8.59 -37.67
C SER A 13 7.93 -9.33 -36.40
N THR A 14 8.88 -8.75 -35.68
CA THR A 14 9.29 -9.15 -34.33
C THR A 14 8.09 -9.00 -33.40
N ASP A 15 7.42 -10.11 -33.14
CA ASP A 15 6.42 -10.22 -32.09
C ASP A 15 7.16 -10.06 -30.75
N THR A 16 7.10 -8.86 -30.17
CA THR A 16 7.53 -8.62 -28.79
C THR A 16 6.58 -9.38 -27.88
N SER A 17 6.88 -10.66 -27.66
CA SER A 17 6.30 -11.48 -26.61
C SER A 17 6.37 -10.70 -25.28
N SER A 18 5.24 -10.14 -24.85
CA SER A 18 5.10 -9.62 -23.50
C SER A 18 5.41 -10.73 -22.51
N ASP A 19 6.37 -10.53 -21.62
CA ASP A 19 6.67 -11.48 -20.55
C ASP A 19 5.39 -11.69 -19.72
N PRO A 20 4.81 -12.91 -19.69
CA PRO A 20 3.55 -13.16 -18.97
C PRO A 20 3.70 -12.97 -17.46
N ASP A 21 4.94 -12.97 -16.95
CA ASP A 21 5.26 -12.73 -15.57
C ASP A 21 5.40 -11.24 -15.25
N VAL A 22 5.22 -10.32 -16.21
CA VAL A 22 5.32 -8.86 -15.97
C VAL A 22 4.02 -8.15 -16.39
N GLN A 23 3.47 -7.35 -15.47
CA GLN A 23 2.24 -6.58 -15.69
C GLN A 23 2.37 -5.17 -15.12
N VAL A 24 1.43 -4.29 -15.50
CA VAL A 24 1.27 -2.96 -14.91
C VAL A 24 -0.11 -2.91 -14.26
N SER A 25 -0.17 -2.58 -12.96
CA SER A 25 -1.43 -2.49 -12.22
C SER A 25 -2.34 -1.37 -12.76
N GLY A 26 -3.63 -1.40 -12.41
CA GLY A 26 -4.54 -0.27 -12.65
C GLY A 26 -4.09 1.03 -11.98
N SER A 27 -3.28 0.94 -10.91
CA SER A 27 -2.62 2.09 -10.25
C SER A 27 -1.33 2.56 -10.95
N GLY A 28 -0.93 1.94 -12.07
CA GLY A 28 0.19 2.34 -12.91
C GLY A 28 1.58 1.95 -12.38
N GLY A 29 1.69 0.93 -11.53
CA GLY A 29 2.99 0.43 -11.06
C GLY A 29 3.30 -0.97 -11.55
N THR A 30 4.58 -1.26 -11.74
CA THR A 30 5.07 -2.51 -12.31
C THR A 30 4.89 -3.67 -11.33
N MET A 31 4.49 -4.82 -11.85
CA MET A 31 4.28 -6.04 -11.09
C MET A 31 4.98 -7.21 -11.76
N THR A 32 5.56 -8.11 -10.96
CA THR A 32 6.19 -9.34 -11.44
C THR A 32 5.63 -10.54 -10.69
N ARG A 33 5.21 -11.58 -11.42
CA ARG A 33 4.64 -12.79 -10.83
C ARG A 33 5.69 -13.50 -9.97
N LEU A 34 5.28 -13.88 -8.76
CA LEU A 34 6.12 -14.63 -7.84
C LEU A 34 5.98 -16.13 -8.13
N VAL A 35 7.08 -16.74 -8.56
CA VAL A 35 7.17 -18.18 -8.85
C VAL A 35 7.99 -18.90 -7.79
N GLY A 36 7.76 -20.21 -7.62
CA GLY A 36 8.46 -21.05 -6.65
C GLY A 36 7.96 -20.91 -5.21
N GLU A 37 8.80 -21.28 -4.25
CA GLU A 37 8.56 -21.11 -2.80
C GLU A 37 9.29 -19.88 -2.28
N ALA A 38 8.68 -19.20 -1.30
CA ALA A 38 9.31 -18.10 -0.57
C ALA A 38 10.63 -18.56 0.07
N GLN A 39 11.58 -17.63 0.15
CA GLN A 39 12.87 -17.85 0.80
C GLN A 39 13.05 -16.85 1.95
N PRO A 40 12.22 -16.92 3.01
CA PRO A 40 12.28 -15.97 4.11
C PRO A 40 13.59 -16.14 4.88
N ARG A 41 14.16 -15.01 5.30
CA ARG A 41 15.23 -14.94 6.29
C ARG A 41 14.77 -14.15 7.50
N GLU A 42 15.52 -14.22 8.59
CA GLU A 42 15.31 -13.32 9.73
C GLU A 42 15.45 -11.86 9.26
N VAL A 43 14.47 -11.02 9.64
CA VAL A 43 14.40 -9.60 9.30
C VAL A 43 14.86 -8.77 10.50
N ASP A 44 15.77 -7.83 10.27
CA ASP A 44 16.13 -6.81 11.26
C ASP A 44 15.42 -5.50 10.91
N LEU A 45 14.46 -5.08 11.74
CA LEU A 45 13.74 -3.82 11.53
C LEU A 45 14.53 -2.59 12.03
N SER A 46 15.66 -2.78 12.71
CA SER A 46 16.44 -1.69 13.31
C SER A 46 16.92 -0.65 12.29
N PRO A 47 17.42 -1.03 11.09
CA PRO A 47 17.81 -0.07 10.06
C PRO A 47 16.62 0.74 9.51
N LEU A 48 15.40 0.19 9.57
CA LEU A 48 14.18 0.82 9.07
C LEU A 48 13.50 1.70 10.12
N ALA A 49 13.75 1.46 11.42
CA ALA A 49 13.10 2.19 12.51
C ALA A 49 13.19 3.73 12.41
N PRO A 50 14.33 4.33 11.98
CA PRO A 50 14.43 5.79 11.78
C PRO A 50 13.55 6.36 10.65
N LEU A 51 13.04 5.52 9.74
CA LEU A 51 12.16 5.96 8.65
C LEU A 51 10.76 6.33 9.14
N ARG A 52 10.39 5.93 10.36
CA ARG A 52 9.09 6.24 10.97
C ARG A 52 8.95 7.74 11.21
N GLN A 53 7.87 8.30 10.68
CA GLN A 53 7.47 9.69 10.92
C GLN A 53 6.11 9.69 11.62
N ALA A 54 5.96 10.41 12.73
CA ALA A 54 4.70 10.58 13.45
C ALA A 54 4.44 12.08 13.70
N GLU A 55 3.21 12.54 13.51
CA GLU A 55 2.83 13.93 13.84
C GLU A 55 2.72 14.18 15.36
N GLY A 56 2.33 13.15 16.13
CA GLY A 56 2.06 13.27 17.55
C GLY A 56 3.23 12.87 18.46
N ASP A 57 3.37 13.58 19.57
CA ASP A 57 4.46 13.38 20.55
C ASP A 57 4.36 12.07 21.38
N GLY A 58 3.28 11.30 21.20
CA GLY A 58 3.07 10.02 21.88
C GLY A 58 2.55 10.15 23.32
N PRO A 59 2.71 9.11 24.17
CA PRO A 59 3.47 7.89 23.91
C PRO A 59 2.78 6.95 22.91
N TRP A 60 3.56 6.34 22.04
CA TRP A 60 3.09 5.32 21.08
C TRP A 60 3.33 3.92 21.63
N SER A 61 2.28 3.11 21.74
CA SER A 61 2.38 1.68 22.07
C SER A 61 2.45 0.83 20.80
N ALA A 62 2.88 -0.43 20.92
CA ALA A 62 2.67 -1.40 19.85
C ALA A 62 1.16 -1.55 19.58
N ALA A 63 0.76 -1.73 18.33
CA ALA A 63 -0.58 -2.22 18.01
C ALA A 63 -0.78 -3.61 18.64
N GLY A 64 -2.03 -4.03 18.90
CA GLY A 64 -2.31 -5.26 19.64
C GLY A 64 -2.13 -5.16 21.16
N THR A 65 -1.81 -3.98 21.69
CA THR A 65 -1.77 -3.72 23.13
C THR A 65 -3.01 -2.93 23.57
N ALA A 66 -3.67 -3.38 24.63
CA ALA A 66 -4.81 -2.68 25.22
C ALA A 66 -4.46 -1.25 25.71
N PRO A 67 -5.43 -0.31 25.78
CA PRO A 67 -6.85 -0.50 25.51
C PRO A 67 -7.19 -0.58 24.02
N PHE A 68 -8.10 -1.49 23.69
CA PHE A 68 -8.63 -1.64 22.33
C PHE A 68 -9.79 -0.68 22.07
N LEU A 69 -9.91 -0.21 20.83
CA LEU A 69 -11.03 0.60 20.37
C LEU A 69 -12.27 -0.27 20.19
N PRO A 70 -13.46 0.23 20.57
CA PRO A 70 -14.69 -0.49 20.31
C PRO A 70 -15.02 -0.50 18.81
N VAL A 71 -15.76 -1.53 18.38
CA VAL A 71 -16.31 -1.63 17.03
C VAL A 71 -17.09 -0.35 16.68
N GLY A 72 -16.87 0.18 15.49
CA GLY A 72 -17.48 1.41 14.98
C GLY A 72 -16.82 2.71 15.48
N ALA A 73 -15.84 2.64 16.40
CA ALA A 73 -15.02 3.81 16.73
C ALA A 73 -14.29 4.34 15.50
N VAL A 74 -13.92 5.63 15.54
CA VAL A 74 -13.07 6.22 14.51
C VAL A 74 -11.62 5.95 14.86
N VAL A 75 -10.83 5.55 13.87
CA VAL A 75 -9.38 5.45 13.96
C VAL A 75 -8.76 6.24 12.81
N GLN A 76 -7.75 7.04 13.12
CA GLN A 76 -6.97 7.81 12.15
C GLN A 76 -5.79 6.95 11.70
N TRP A 77 -5.90 6.30 10.54
CA TRP A 77 -4.85 5.46 10.00
C TRP A 77 -3.78 6.31 9.33
N ARG A 78 -2.56 6.39 9.90
CA ARG A 78 -1.56 7.38 9.44
C ARG A 78 -0.27 6.80 8.92
N TYR A 79 0.11 7.29 7.74
CA TYR A 79 1.44 7.15 7.13
C TYR A 79 2.15 8.50 7.21
N GLY A 80 2.80 8.79 8.33
CA GLY A 80 3.41 10.10 8.58
C GLY A 80 2.39 11.25 8.43
N ARG A 81 2.52 12.02 7.34
CA ARG A 81 1.67 13.19 7.02
C ARG A 81 0.38 12.83 6.28
N ARG A 82 0.15 11.56 5.93
CA ARG A 82 -1.14 11.07 5.39
C ARG A 82 -2.02 10.56 6.52
N CYS A 83 -3.31 10.82 6.43
CA CYS A 83 -4.32 10.35 7.37
C CYS A 83 -5.57 9.87 6.62
N ASP A 84 -5.93 8.61 6.84
CA ASP A 84 -7.14 8.00 6.33
C ASP A 84 -8.08 7.73 7.53
N PRO A 85 -9.15 8.50 7.73
CA PRO A 85 -10.15 8.25 8.78
C PRO A 85 -10.91 6.96 8.49
N MET A 86 -10.97 6.04 9.46
CA MET A 86 -11.57 4.71 9.27
C MET A 86 -12.48 4.34 10.43
N ARG A 87 -13.38 3.37 10.21
CA ARG A 87 -14.19 2.76 11.27
C ARG A 87 -13.55 1.45 11.74
N VAL A 88 -13.41 1.27 13.04
CA VAL A 88 -12.86 0.04 13.63
C VAL A 88 -13.83 -1.11 13.41
N VAL A 89 -13.36 -2.17 12.78
CA VAL A 89 -14.09 -3.44 12.60
C VAL A 89 -13.75 -4.40 13.73
N ARG A 90 -12.48 -4.48 14.09
CA ARG A 90 -11.97 -5.30 15.20
C ARG A 90 -10.67 -4.69 15.71
N ASP A 91 -10.45 -4.73 17.01
CA ASP A 91 -9.19 -4.32 17.62
C ASP A 91 -8.96 -5.21 18.85
N ASP A 92 -7.94 -6.05 18.78
CA ASP A 92 -7.58 -7.01 19.82
C ASP A 92 -6.09 -7.38 19.72
N GLU A 93 -5.64 -8.34 20.54
CA GLU A 93 -4.23 -8.77 20.58
C GLU A 93 -3.71 -9.30 19.24
N ARG A 94 -4.59 -9.75 18.33
CA ARG A 94 -4.20 -10.28 17.02
C ARG A 94 -3.93 -9.15 16.01
N GLY A 95 -4.53 -7.97 16.20
CA GLY A 95 -4.29 -6.79 15.38
C GLY A 95 -5.52 -5.88 15.21
N LEU A 96 -5.35 -4.82 14.42
CA LEU A 96 -6.39 -3.86 14.09
C LEU A 96 -6.98 -4.18 12.72
N VAL A 97 -8.30 -4.28 12.65
CA VAL A 97 -9.07 -4.32 11.41
C VAL A 97 -9.92 -3.05 11.32
N ALA A 98 -9.79 -2.32 10.22
CA ALA A 98 -10.50 -1.06 10.01
C ALA A 98 -11.07 -0.95 8.59
N TRP A 99 -12.18 -0.24 8.46
CA TRP A 99 -12.87 0.01 7.20
C TRP A 99 -12.73 1.48 6.79
N LEU A 100 -12.20 1.70 5.58
CA LEU A 100 -12.19 3.00 4.90
C LEU A 100 -13.32 2.99 3.87
N ALA A 101 -14.33 3.83 4.07
CA ALA A 101 -15.45 3.93 3.15
C ALA A 101 -15.05 4.67 1.86
N ALA A 102 -15.74 4.37 0.76
CA ALA A 102 -15.70 5.16 -0.48
C ALA A 102 -15.95 6.65 -0.18
N ASP A 103 -15.31 7.53 -0.96
CA ASP A 103 -15.43 8.99 -0.87
C ASP A 103 -15.03 9.60 0.49
N THR A 104 -14.40 8.83 1.39
CA THR A 104 -13.90 9.37 2.65
C THR A 104 -12.86 10.45 2.36
N GLU A 105 -13.03 11.63 2.96
CA GLU A 105 -12.05 12.71 2.86
C GLU A 105 -10.74 12.26 3.55
N ILE A 106 -9.62 12.34 2.84
CA ILE A 106 -8.30 11.94 3.34
C ILE A 106 -7.32 13.11 3.32
N LEU A 107 -6.40 13.10 4.28
CA LEU A 107 -5.24 13.97 4.26
C LEU A 107 -4.17 13.26 3.44
N ALA A 108 -3.75 13.88 2.35
CA ALA A 108 -2.75 13.37 1.44
C ALA A 108 -1.58 14.36 1.30
N THR A 109 -0.65 14.04 0.40
CA THR A 109 0.41 14.95 -0.02
C THR A 109 0.51 14.93 -1.52
N ALA A 110 0.79 16.09 -2.12
CA ALA A 110 1.03 16.22 -3.55
C ALA A 110 2.38 16.92 -3.81
N PRO A 111 3.02 16.69 -4.97
CA PRO A 111 4.07 17.56 -5.46
C PRO A 111 3.61 19.03 -5.47
N GLU A 112 4.47 19.93 -5.00
CA GLU A 112 4.12 21.36 -4.88
C GLU A 112 3.83 22.04 -6.23
N ASP A 113 4.35 21.48 -7.31
CA ASP A 113 4.15 21.94 -8.68
C ASP A 113 2.83 21.48 -9.30
N GLY A 114 2.01 20.72 -8.57
CA GLY A 114 0.69 20.25 -8.99
C GLY A 114 0.68 19.03 -9.89
N ARG A 115 1.85 18.53 -10.35
CA ARG A 115 1.91 17.32 -11.17
C ARG A 115 1.45 16.11 -10.37
N ALA A 116 0.78 15.16 -11.03
CA ALA A 116 0.47 13.89 -10.39
C ALA A 116 1.78 13.15 -10.09
N LEU A 117 1.89 12.54 -8.91
CA LEU A 117 3.10 11.85 -8.49
C LEU A 117 3.52 10.76 -9.49
N ARG A 118 2.55 10.07 -10.09
CA ARG A 118 2.79 9.01 -11.07
C ARG A 118 3.30 9.54 -12.43
N ASP A 119 3.11 10.83 -12.72
CA ASP A 119 3.64 11.45 -13.94
C ASP A 119 5.11 11.88 -13.77
N LEU A 120 5.62 11.88 -12.55
CA LEU A 120 7.03 12.17 -12.28
C LEU A 120 7.91 10.96 -12.58
N PRO A 121 9.15 11.19 -13.07
CA PRO A 121 10.18 10.16 -13.12
C PRO A 121 10.35 9.48 -11.75
N LEU A 122 10.57 8.15 -11.74
CA LEU A 122 10.66 7.36 -10.50
C LEU A 122 11.58 7.97 -9.44
N ALA A 123 12.77 8.44 -9.83
CA ALA A 123 13.74 9.06 -8.94
C ALA A 123 13.22 10.37 -8.28
N GLU A 124 12.38 11.13 -8.99
CA GLU A 124 11.81 12.38 -8.48
C GLU A 124 10.63 12.13 -7.53
N ARG A 125 9.95 10.98 -7.64
CA ARG A 125 8.81 10.63 -6.77
C ARG A 125 9.18 10.64 -5.29
N PHE A 126 10.43 10.35 -4.94
CA PHE A 126 10.86 10.23 -3.55
C PHE A 126 11.58 11.46 -2.99
N THR A 127 12.04 12.36 -3.85
CA THR A 127 12.95 13.45 -3.47
C THR A 127 12.32 14.85 -3.60
N GLY A 128 11.22 14.98 -4.33
CA GLY A 128 10.51 16.24 -4.52
C GLY A 128 9.86 16.78 -3.24
N THR A 129 9.77 18.11 -3.15
CA THR A 129 9.00 18.79 -2.09
C THR A 129 7.52 18.46 -2.20
N ARG A 130 6.89 18.13 -1.06
CA ARG A 130 5.47 17.80 -1.00
C ARG A 130 4.72 18.70 -0.03
N VAL A 131 3.58 19.18 -0.49
CA VAL A 131 2.62 19.97 0.30
C VAL A 131 1.44 19.09 0.73
N PRO A 132 0.83 19.35 1.89
CA PRO A 132 -0.32 18.60 2.34
C PRO A 132 -1.56 19.03 1.55
N THR A 133 -2.42 18.08 1.21
CA THR A 133 -3.64 18.32 0.42
C THR A 133 -4.81 17.52 0.99
N ILE A 134 -6.01 17.96 0.68
CA ILE A 134 -7.23 17.17 0.93
C ILE A 134 -7.58 16.42 -0.34
N GLY A 135 -7.75 15.11 -0.22
CA GLY A 135 -8.27 14.25 -1.28
C GLY A 135 -9.53 13.52 -0.82
N ALA A 136 -10.06 12.69 -1.70
CA ALA A 136 -11.05 11.68 -1.36
C ALA A 136 -10.47 10.31 -1.68
N TRP A 137 -10.78 9.31 -0.86
CA TRP A 137 -10.49 7.92 -1.19
C TRP A 137 -11.22 7.54 -2.48
N PHE A 138 -10.45 7.12 -3.48
CA PHE A 138 -10.95 6.74 -4.80
C PHE A 138 -11.22 5.24 -4.87
N GLY A 139 -12.31 4.86 -5.54
CA GLY A 139 -12.74 3.48 -5.69
C GLY A 139 -13.71 3.03 -4.59
N GLY A 140 -13.97 1.72 -4.54
CA GLY A 140 -14.78 1.10 -3.49
C GLY A 140 -14.15 1.25 -2.11
N GLY A 141 -14.95 1.04 -1.06
CA GLY A 141 -14.38 1.00 0.30
C GLY A 141 -13.42 -0.19 0.46
N VAL A 142 -12.45 -0.05 1.37
CA VAL A 142 -11.36 -1.01 1.60
C VAL A 142 -11.31 -1.42 3.06
N LEU A 143 -11.20 -2.73 3.30
CA LEU A 143 -10.88 -3.28 4.62
C LEU A 143 -9.37 -3.35 4.75
N ARG A 144 -8.81 -2.83 5.84
CA ARG A 144 -7.37 -2.96 6.15
C ARG A 144 -7.18 -3.72 7.44
N ILE A 145 -6.30 -4.71 7.40
CA ILE A 145 -5.95 -5.58 8.51
C ILE A 145 -4.47 -5.39 8.80
N ALA A 146 -4.15 -4.85 9.97
CA ALA A 146 -2.79 -4.69 10.47
C ALA A 146 -2.56 -5.69 11.61
N PRO A 147 -1.92 -6.84 11.36
CA PRO A 147 -1.61 -7.81 12.40
C PRO A 147 -0.61 -7.24 13.40
N THR A 148 -0.73 -7.67 14.65
CA THR A 148 0.20 -7.29 15.72
C THR A 148 1.65 -7.69 15.37
N ASP A 149 2.58 -6.75 15.55
CA ASP A 149 4.02 -6.94 15.34
C ASP A 149 4.40 -7.46 13.94
N ARG A 150 3.61 -7.16 12.92
CA ARG A 150 3.94 -7.47 11.52
C ARG A 150 4.28 -6.23 10.71
N PRO A 151 5.35 -6.29 9.89
CA PRO A 151 5.73 -5.20 9.00
C PRO A 151 4.93 -5.21 7.69
N TRP A 152 3.62 -5.38 7.80
CA TRP A 152 2.67 -5.27 6.69
C TRP A 152 1.25 -5.03 7.21
N SER A 153 0.40 -4.53 6.33
CA SER A 153 -1.05 -4.70 6.44
C SER A 153 -1.60 -5.34 5.17
N VAL A 154 -2.75 -6.00 5.31
CA VAL A 154 -3.48 -6.62 4.20
C VAL A 154 -4.74 -5.82 3.93
N TRP A 155 -4.90 -5.38 2.68
CA TRP A 155 -6.02 -4.57 2.24
C TRP A 155 -6.85 -5.38 1.25
N LEU A 156 -8.15 -5.47 1.48
CA LEU A 156 -9.06 -6.20 0.61
C LEU A 156 -9.73 -5.21 -0.34
N PHE A 157 -9.59 -5.44 -1.64
CA PHE A 157 -10.23 -4.65 -2.68
C PHE A 157 -11.37 -5.45 -3.31
N TRP A 158 -12.46 -4.76 -3.62
CA TRP A 158 -13.61 -5.32 -4.29
C TRP A 158 -13.94 -4.52 -5.55
N GLU A 159 -14.30 -5.22 -6.61
CA GLU A 159 -14.83 -4.68 -7.85
C GLU A 159 -16.22 -5.30 -8.10
N ASP A 160 -17.22 -4.45 -8.34
CA ASP A 160 -18.63 -4.87 -8.56
C ASP A 160 -19.21 -5.83 -7.50
N GLY A 161 -18.68 -5.78 -6.26
CA GLY A 161 -19.12 -6.60 -5.13
C GLY A 161 -18.40 -7.94 -4.99
N GLU A 162 -17.55 -8.30 -5.95
CA GLU A 162 -16.66 -9.46 -5.94
C GLU A 162 -15.26 -9.05 -5.45
N LEU A 163 -14.53 -9.99 -4.87
CA LEU A 163 -13.14 -9.74 -4.46
C LEU A 163 -12.26 -9.57 -5.70
N ASP A 164 -11.58 -8.44 -5.80
CA ASP A 164 -10.57 -8.19 -6.83
C ASP A 164 -9.22 -8.80 -6.42
N GLY A 165 -8.80 -8.53 -5.18
CA GLY A 165 -7.60 -9.14 -4.62
C GLY A 165 -7.24 -8.64 -3.22
N HIS A 166 -6.16 -9.21 -2.68
CA HIS A 166 -5.53 -8.77 -1.45
C HIS A 166 -4.25 -8.03 -1.77
N TYR A 167 -4.16 -6.79 -1.32
CA TYR A 167 -2.95 -5.98 -1.41
C TYR A 167 -2.22 -6.03 -0.06
N VAL A 168 -1.00 -6.55 -0.05
CA VAL A 168 -0.14 -6.58 1.13
C VAL A 168 0.79 -5.37 1.07
N ASN A 169 0.43 -4.34 1.82
CA ASN A 169 1.21 -3.12 1.93
C ASN A 169 2.39 -3.37 2.88
N LEU A 170 3.63 -3.44 2.39
CA LEU A 170 4.77 -3.63 3.29
C LEU A 170 5.09 -2.31 4.00
N GLU A 171 5.21 -2.37 5.31
CA GLU A 171 5.29 -1.19 6.13
C GLU A 171 5.94 -1.45 7.48
N LEU A 172 6.34 -0.42 8.22
CA LEU A 172 6.79 -0.64 9.59
C LEU A 172 5.62 -1.10 10.48
N PRO A 173 5.86 -1.99 11.47
CA PRO A 173 4.80 -2.46 12.35
C PRO A 173 3.99 -1.32 12.96
N HIS A 174 2.67 -1.47 12.96
CA HIS A 174 1.78 -0.43 13.43
C HIS A 174 2.03 -0.11 14.91
N ARG A 175 2.07 1.19 15.21
CA ARG A 175 2.00 1.72 16.58
C ARG A 175 0.69 2.46 16.78
N ARG A 176 0.29 2.64 18.03
CA ARG A 176 -0.96 3.30 18.40
C ARG A 176 -0.78 4.34 19.49
N HIS A 177 -1.56 5.41 19.39
CA HIS A 177 -1.74 6.42 20.42
C HIS A 177 -3.20 6.90 20.40
N GLY A 178 -3.98 6.52 21.41
CA GLY A 178 -5.42 6.83 21.44
C GLY A 178 -6.13 6.25 20.22
N GLU A 179 -6.75 7.13 19.42
CA GLU A 179 -7.48 6.82 18.19
C GLU A 179 -6.61 6.97 16.93
N GLU A 180 -5.29 7.09 17.05
CA GLU A 180 -4.39 7.22 15.91
C GLU A 180 -3.47 6.00 15.78
N THR A 181 -3.24 5.57 14.54
CA THR A 181 -2.16 4.64 14.20
C THR A 181 -0.95 5.41 13.67
N ASN A 182 0.21 4.78 13.73
CA ASN A 182 1.40 5.26 13.04
C ASN A 182 2.17 4.11 12.41
N THR A 183 2.49 4.27 11.14
CA THR A 183 3.24 3.32 10.32
C THR A 183 4.12 4.09 9.33
N ARG A 184 4.92 3.36 8.56
CA ARG A 184 5.70 3.88 7.45
C ARG A 184 5.68 2.88 6.30
N ASP A 185 5.13 3.33 5.18
CA ASP A 185 5.19 2.64 3.90
C ASP A 185 6.64 2.34 3.50
N LEU A 186 6.89 1.11 3.03
CA LEU A 186 8.20 0.59 2.63
C LEU A 186 8.34 0.40 1.11
N VAL A 187 7.48 1.05 0.31
CA VAL A 187 7.50 1.10 -1.17
C VAL A 187 7.12 -0.21 -1.86
N LEU A 188 7.66 -1.33 -1.41
CA LEU A 188 7.43 -2.64 -2.01
C LEU A 188 6.12 -3.24 -1.50
N ASP A 189 5.35 -3.89 -2.37
CA ASP A 189 4.07 -4.51 -2.01
C ASP A 189 3.92 -5.91 -2.61
N LEU A 190 2.98 -6.68 -2.07
CA LEU A 190 2.48 -7.88 -2.74
C LEU A 190 1.03 -7.67 -3.18
N TRP A 191 0.66 -8.28 -4.30
CA TRP A 191 -0.72 -8.40 -4.74
C TRP A 191 -1.06 -9.86 -4.92
N LEU A 192 -2.09 -10.33 -4.22
CA LEU A 192 -2.70 -11.63 -4.46
C LEU A 192 -3.98 -11.39 -5.24
N ASP A 193 -4.01 -11.81 -6.49
CA ASP A 193 -5.24 -11.70 -7.26
C ASP A 193 -6.31 -12.71 -6.81
N SER A 194 -7.51 -12.58 -7.34
CA SER A 194 -8.65 -13.46 -7.05
C SER A 194 -8.43 -14.93 -7.44
N SER A 195 -7.43 -15.24 -8.28
CA SER A 195 -7.05 -16.63 -8.61
C SER A 195 -6.09 -17.24 -7.58
N GLY A 196 -5.51 -16.41 -6.71
CA GLY A 196 -4.52 -16.79 -5.70
C GLY A 196 -3.08 -16.71 -6.20
N GLU A 197 -2.83 -16.17 -7.40
CA GLU A 197 -1.46 -15.88 -7.83
C GLU A 197 -0.92 -14.66 -7.08
N ALA A 198 0.34 -14.76 -6.63
CA ALA A 198 1.02 -13.69 -5.93
C ALA A 198 1.95 -12.93 -6.89
N TRP A 199 1.95 -11.61 -6.74
CA TRP A 199 2.71 -10.68 -7.57
C TRP A 199 3.51 -9.74 -6.67
N LEU A 200 4.79 -9.55 -6.97
CA LEU A 200 5.61 -8.51 -6.37
C LEU A 200 5.37 -7.20 -7.10
N LYS A 201 5.12 -6.12 -6.36
CA LYS A 201 4.77 -4.83 -6.93
C LYS A 201 5.74 -3.73 -6.51
N ASP A 202 6.01 -2.82 -7.45
CA ASP A 202 6.78 -1.57 -7.23
C ASP A 202 8.26 -1.83 -6.83
N ALA A 203 8.84 -2.95 -7.30
CA ALA A 203 10.26 -3.29 -7.10
C ALA A 203 11.21 -2.34 -7.85
N ASP A 204 10.76 -1.77 -8.96
CA ASP A 204 11.44 -0.69 -9.69
C ASP A 204 11.46 0.61 -8.88
N GLU A 205 10.37 0.91 -8.15
CA GLU A 205 10.30 2.04 -7.24
C GLU A 205 11.28 1.89 -6.07
N LEU A 206 11.38 0.71 -5.44
CA LEU A 206 12.37 0.46 -4.39
C LEU A 206 13.81 0.63 -4.92
N THR A 207 14.08 0.13 -6.13
CA THR A 207 15.38 0.29 -6.79
C THR A 207 15.70 1.76 -7.05
N ALA A 208 14.71 2.56 -7.48
CA ALA A 208 14.87 3.99 -7.66
C ALA A 208 15.13 4.72 -6.33
N ALA A 209 14.41 4.35 -5.27
CA ALA A 209 14.59 4.91 -3.93
C ALA A 209 15.98 4.58 -3.35
N GLU A 210 16.51 3.38 -3.62
CA GLU A 210 17.89 3.00 -3.28
C GLU A 210 18.91 3.85 -4.07
N SER A 211 18.74 3.98 -5.39
CA SER A 211 19.66 4.72 -6.26
C SER A 211 19.74 6.22 -5.96
N THR A 212 18.68 6.78 -5.38
CA THR A 212 18.58 8.20 -4.99
C THR A 212 18.97 8.46 -3.53
N GLY A 213 19.35 7.41 -2.79
CA GLY A 213 19.78 7.50 -1.39
C GLY A 213 18.65 7.70 -0.38
N VAL A 214 17.39 7.52 -0.80
CA VAL A 214 16.22 7.53 0.09
C VAL A 214 16.21 6.29 0.97
N TYR A 215 16.65 5.16 0.40
CA TYR A 215 17.00 3.94 1.14
C TYR A 215 18.49 3.67 1.00
N THR A 216 19.12 3.25 2.10
CA THR A 216 20.43 2.58 2.03
C THR A 216 20.26 1.17 1.49
N ALA A 217 21.34 0.57 0.96
CA ALA A 217 21.32 -0.83 0.50
C ALA A 217 20.87 -1.81 1.59
N ALA A 218 21.28 -1.60 2.84
CA ALA A 218 20.86 -2.41 3.98
C ALA A 218 19.35 -2.29 4.25
N GLN A 219 18.79 -1.08 4.17
CA GLN A 219 17.35 -0.88 4.33
C GLN A 219 16.57 -1.52 3.17
N ALA A 220 17.01 -1.36 1.92
CA ALA A 220 16.37 -1.98 0.77
C ALA A 220 16.42 -3.51 0.83
N ASP A 221 17.51 -4.10 1.33
CA ASP A 221 17.62 -5.54 1.56
C ASP A 221 16.63 -6.04 2.62
N GLU A 222 16.45 -5.32 3.73
CA GLU A 222 15.43 -5.65 4.74
C GLU A 222 14.00 -5.55 4.19
N VAL A 223 13.70 -4.56 3.33
CA VAL A 223 12.40 -4.47 2.65
C VAL A 223 12.13 -5.69 1.77
N ARG A 224 13.13 -6.16 1.01
CA ARG A 224 13.00 -7.39 0.20
C ARG A 224 12.83 -8.62 1.07
N ALA A 225 13.52 -8.70 2.21
CA ALA A 225 13.35 -9.79 3.17
C ALA A 225 11.97 -9.78 3.84
N ILE A 226 11.40 -8.60 4.10
CA ILE A 226 10.02 -8.45 4.56
C ILE A 226 9.03 -9.00 3.53
N ALA A 227 9.25 -8.78 2.23
CA ALA A 227 8.40 -9.33 1.18
C ALA A 227 8.41 -10.86 1.17
N GLU A 228 9.57 -11.49 1.28
CA GLU A 228 9.70 -12.95 1.37
C GLU A 228 9.07 -13.50 2.66
N TRP A 229 9.20 -12.79 3.78
CA TRP A 229 8.52 -13.16 5.02
C TRP A 229 7.00 -13.06 4.89
N ALA A 230 6.48 -11.95 4.35
CA ALA A 230 5.05 -11.77 4.12
C ALA A 230 4.50 -12.84 3.17
N ARG A 231 5.23 -13.17 2.10
CA ARG A 231 4.88 -14.26 1.18
C ARG A 231 4.79 -15.61 1.91
N ALA A 232 5.82 -15.98 2.66
CA ALA A 232 5.86 -17.25 3.38
C ALA A 232 4.73 -17.34 4.43
N GLU A 233 4.51 -16.28 5.20
CA GLU A 233 3.55 -16.29 6.30
C GLU A 233 2.09 -16.13 5.83
N LEU A 234 1.81 -15.13 4.99
CA LEU A 234 0.46 -14.86 4.51
C LEU A 234 0.06 -15.81 3.40
N VAL A 235 0.83 -15.88 2.32
CA VAL A 235 0.41 -16.55 1.07
C VAL A 235 0.50 -18.07 1.21
N GLU A 236 1.69 -18.56 1.57
CA GLU A 236 1.94 -20.00 1.68
C GLU A 236 1.40 -20.56 3.00
N GLY A 237 1.59 -19.82 4.10
CA GLY A 237 1.10 -20.16 5.42
C GLY A 237 -0.40 -19.91 5.64
N ARG A 238 -1.06 -19.17 4.74
CA ARG A 238 -2.48 -18.78 4.84
C ARG A 238 -2.80 -18.14 6.19
N ALA A 239 -1.96 -17.21 6.63
CA ALA A 239 -2.17 -16.56 7.90
C ALA A 239 -3.46 -15.73 7.90
N TRP A 240 -3.97 -15.51 9.11
CA TRP A 240 -5.27 -14.93 9.43
C TRP A 240 -5.79 -13.77 8.58
N PRO A 241 -4.97 -12.78 8.18
CA PRO A 241 -5.48 -11.66 7.38
C PRO A 241 -6.07 -12.08 6.03
N LEU A 242 -5.81 -13.32 5.59
CA LEU A 242 -6.40 -13.93 4.39
C LEU A 242 -7.55 -14.92 4.71
N ASP A 243 -7.99 -15.02 5.97
CA ASP A 243 -9.09 -15.92 6.36
C ASP A 243 -10.40 -15.52 5.65
N GLU A 244 -11.21 -16.53 5.32
CA GLU A 244 -12.49 -16.37 4.59
C GLU A 244 -13.50 -15.45 5.30
N GLU A 245 -13.35 -15.23 6.62
CA GLU A 245 -14.22 -14.32 7.38
C GLU A 245 -14.24 -12.90 6.80
N TRP A 246 -13.11 -12.45 6.23
CA TRP A 246 -12.98 -11.09 5.68
C TRP A 246 -13.64 -10.95 4.31
N LEU A 247 -13.76 -12.05 3.55
CA LEU A 247 -14.37 -12.04 2.22
C LEU A 247 -15.88 -11.78 2.27
N THR A 248 -16.52 -12.24 3.34
CA THR A 248 -17.97 -12.11 3.56
C THR A 248 -18.35 -10.89 4.40
N TRP A 249 -17.36 -10.23 5.04
CA TRP A 249 -17.60 -9.05 5.84
C TRP A 249 -18.14 -7.89 4.98
N ARG A 250 -19.09 -7.13 5.53
CA ARG A 250 -19.64 -5.91 4.91
C ARG A 250 -19.80 -4.83 5.98
N PRO A 251 -19.60 -3.54 5.66
CA PRO A 251 -19.80 -2.47 6.61
C PRO A 251 -21.29 -2.41 7.04
N PRO A 252 -21.58 -2.22 8.33
CA PRO A 252 -22.93 -1.91 8.79
C PRO A 252 -23.53 -0.70 8.06
N ALA A 253 -24.82 -0.76 7.73
CA ALA A 253 -25.50 0.27 6.94
C ALA A 253 -25.60 1.64 7.63
N ASP A 254 -25.43 1.69 8.95
CA ASP A 254 -25.43 2.90 9.77
C ASP A 254 -24.04 3.54 9.92
N TRP A 255 -22.98 2.92 9.37
CA TRP A 255 -21.64 3.50 9.38
C TRP A 255 -21.51 4.64 8.37
N SER A 256 -21.44 5.87 8.88
CA SER A 256 -21.09 7.04 8.10
C SER A 256 -19.57 7.17 7.88
N THR A 257 -19.19 7.88 6.81
CA THR A 257 -17.81 8.33 6.59
C THR A 257 -17.35 9.19 7.78
N PRO A 258 -16.24 8.84 8.46
CA PRO A 258 -15.69 9.65 9.52
C PRO A 258 -14.97 10.90 8.95
N PRO A 259 -15.03 12.06 9.63
CA PRO A 259 -14.33 13.25 9.18
C PRO A 259 -12.83 13.17 9.49
N LEU A 260 -12.03 13.96 8.75
CA LEU A 260 -10.64 14.24 9.14
C LEU A 260 -10.59 14.97 10.50
N PRO A 261 -9.55 14.71 11.31
CA PRO A 261 -9.35 15.43 12.56
C PRO A 261 -8.97 16.89 12.31
N ASP A 262 -9.37 17.82 13.20
CA ASP A 262 -9.01 19.24 13.10
C ASP A 262 -7.57 19.51 13.59
N THR A 263 -6.59 19.01 12.85
CA THR A 263 -5.16 19.23 13.15
C THR A 263 -4.60 20.43 12.40
N PRO A 264 -3.47 21.02 12.85
CA PRO A 264 -2.77 22.06 12.09
C PRO A 264 -2.49 21.66 10.63
N LEU A 265 -2.09 20.42 10.37
CA LEU A 265 -1.78 19.93 9.03
C LEU A 265 -3.04 19.78 8.16
N VAL A 266 -4.17 19.34 8.72
CA VAL A 266 -5.45 19.32 7.99
C VAL A 266 -5.91 20.74 7.66
N ARG A 267 -5.76 21.71 8.59
CA ARG A 267 -6.07 23.12 8.30
C ARG A 267 -5.15 23.74 7.26
N GLU A 268 -3.88 23.35 7.23
CA GLU A 268 -2.94 23.70 6.17
C GLU A 268 -3.39 23.12 4.83
N ALA A 269 -3.66 21.82 4.78
CA ALA A 269 -4.12 21.11 3.58
C ALA A 269 -5.38 21.73 2.96
N ARG A 270 -6.35 22.14 3.80
CA ARG A 270 -7.57 22.82 3.33
C ARG A 270 -7.32 24.20 2.70
N ARG A 271 -6.16 24.82 2.98
CA ARG A 271 -5.75 26.10 2.37
C ARG A 271 -4.80 25.91 1.20
N THR A 272 -4.27 24.71 0.99
CA THR A 272 -3.38 24.40 -0.12
C THR A 272 -4.15 24.48 -1.44
N THR A 273 -3.65 25.29 -2.36
CA THR A 273 -4.09 25.32 -3.76
C THR A 273 -2.91 24.91 -4.62
N LEU A 274 -3.06 23.81 -5.36
CA LEU A 274 -2.04 23.38 -6.32
C LEU A 274 -2.15 24.19 -7.61
N PRO A 275 -1.03 24.41 -8.33
CA PRO A 275 -1.07 24.85 -9.72
C PRO A 275 -1.90 23.88 -10.56
N GLY A 276 -2.66 24.41 -11.53
CA GLY A 276 -3.42 23.63 -12.51
C GLY A 276 -2.63 23.34 -13.78
#